data_AF-A0A3N5IF64-F1
#
_entry.id   AF-A0A3N5IF64-F1
#
_cell.length_a   1.000
_cell.length_b   1.000
_cell.length_c   1.000
_cell.angle_alpha   90.00
_cell.angle_beta   90.00
_cell.angle_gamma   90.00
#
_symmetry.space_group_name_H-M   'P 1'
#
loop_
_entity.id
_entity.type
_entity.pdbx_description
1 polymer ?
#
loop_
_entity_poly.entity_id
_entity_poly.type
_entity_poly.pdbx_seq_one_letter_code
_entity_poly.pdbx_strand_id
1 'polypeptide(L)' 'MPSDETRRVLKLFGVAVTSLEEAIAQRKPVAEIYRWDAELADRTRELLALVDRLRSRRIG' A
#
# COMPACT_ATOMS: atom_id res chain seq x y z
N MET A 1 -11.19 -12.39 -13.75
CA MET A 1 -10.97 -10.93 -13.60
C MET A 1 -10.59 -10.65 -12.15
N PRO A 2 -9.66 -9.72 -11.85
CA PRO A 2 -9.38 -9.32 -10.47
C PRO A 2 -10.64 -8.76 -9.81
N SER A 3 -10.85 -9.07 -8.53
CA SER A 3 -11.95 -8.48 -7.76
C SER A 3 -11.77 -6.96 -7.61
N ASP A 4 -12.86 -6.24 -7.38
CA ASP A 4 -12.78 -4.79 -7.11
C ASP A 4 -12.00 -4.49 -5.83
N GLU A 5 -12.04 -5.40 -4.86
CA GLU A 5 -11.20 -5.35 -3.66
C GLU A 5 -9.71 -5.42 -4.03
N THR A 6 -9.31 -6.37 -4.88
CA THR A 6 -7.93 -6.50 -5.37
C THR A 6 -7.47 -5.23 -6.07
N ARG A 7 -8.29 -4.67 -6.96
CA ARG A 7 -7.97 -3.41 -7.66
C ARG A 7 -7.81 -2.25 -6.70
N ARG A 8 -8.70 -2.13 -5.71
CA ARG A 8 -8.65 -1.07 -4.70
C ARG A 8 -7.37 -1.13 -3.87
N VAL A 9 -7.03 -2.30 -3.33
CA VAL A 9 -5.82 -2.47 -2.50
C VAL A 9 -4.56 -2.12 -3.29
N LEU A 10 -4.43 -2.63 -4.52
CA LEU A 10 -3.27 -2.34 -5.37
C LEU A 10 -3.16 -0.85 -5.71
N LYS A 11 -4.29 -0.19 -6.01
CA LYS A 11 -4.31 1.25 -6.29
C LYS A 11 -3.85 2.06 -5.08
N LEU A 12 -4.39 1.79 -3.90
CA LEU A 12 -4.05 2.54 -2.68
C LEU A 12 -2.59 2.33 -2.28
N PHE A 13 -2.09 1.09 -2.39
CA PHE A 13 -0.67 0.81 -2.18
C PHE A 13 0.22 1.61 -3.15
N GLY A 14 -0.10 1.59 -4.45
CA GLY A 14 0.66 2.36 -5.44
C GLY A 14 0.67 3.86 -5.16
N VAL A 15 -0.48 4.44 -4.78
CA VAL A 15 -0.56 5.85 -4.37
C VAL A 15 0.33 6.13 -3.16
N ALA A 16 0.27 5.31 -2.11
CA ALA A 16 1.09 5.49 -0.90
C ALA A 16 2.59 5.47 -1.21
N VAL A 17 3.05 4.54 -2.07
CA VAL A 17 4.45 4.51 -2.53
C VAL A 17 4.83 5.82 -3.22
N THR A 18 4.06 6.23 -4.23
CA THR A 18 4.39 7.44 -5.00
C THR A 18 4.32 8.71 -4.16
N SER A 19 3.41 8.80 -3.17
CA SER A 19 3.32 9.95 -2.27
C SER A 19 4.51 10.04 -1.32
N LEU A 20 5.01 8.90 -0.82
CA LEU A 20 6.23 8.88 -0.01
C LEU A 20 7.46 9.26 -0.85
N GLU A 21 7.59 8.67 -2.04
CA GLU A 21 8.67 9.00 -2.99
C GLU A 21 8.67 10.50 -3.33
N GLU A 22 7.51 11.07 -3.64
CA GLU A 22 7.36 12.49 -3.93
C GLU A 22 7.73 13.36 -2.73
N ALA A 23 7.29 12.99 -1.52
CA ALA A 23 7.62 13.74 -0.31
C ALA A 23 9.13 13.75 -0.01
N ILE A 24 9.80 12.62 -0.23
CA ILE A 24 11.26 12.51 -0.11
C ILE A 24 11.95 13.34 -1.19
N ALA A 25 11.53 13.22 -2.45
CA ALA A 25 12.13 13.93 -3.58
C ALA A 25 12.02 15.46 -3.42
N GLN A 26 10.88 15.94 -2.91
CA GLN A 26 10.64 17.36 -2.65
C GLN A 26 11.24 17.85 -1.33
N ARG A 27 11.94 16.99 -0.57
CA ARG A 27 12.51 17.30 0.75
C ARG A 27 11.48 17.95 1.69
N LYS A 28 10.27 17.37 1.71
CA LYS A 28 9.19 17.81 2.62
C LYS A 28 9.65 17.74 4.08
N PRO A 29 8.98 18.48 4.99
CA PRO A 29 9.25 18.36 6.42
C PRO A 29 9.21 16.90 6.88
N VAL A 30 10.11 16.55 7.80
CA VAL A 30 10.27 15.18 8.32
C VAL A 30 8.95 14.60 8.85
N ALA A 31 8.12 15.41 9.51
CA ALA A 31 6.80 14.99 9.98
C ALA A 31 5.85 14.57 8.84
N GLU A 32 5.94 15.22 7.68
CA GLU A 32 5.15 14.86 6.50
C GLU A 32 5.65 13.57 5.86
N ILE A 33 6.97 13.37 5.81
CA ILE A 33 7.56 12.10 5.34
C ILE A 33 7.12 10.95 6.24
N TYR A 34 7.19 11.11 7.57
CA TYR A 34 6.73 10.08 8.51
C TYR A 34 5.25 9.76 8.39
N ARG A 35 4.41 10.75 8.05
CA ARG A 35 2.99 10.49 7.77
C ARG A 35 2.81 9.56 6.58
N TRP A 36 3.55 9.79 5.49
CA TRP A 36 3.46 8.94 4.30
C TRP A 36 4.12 7.58 4.50
N ASP A 37 5.17 7.50 5.31
CA ASP A 37 5.79 6.23 5.73
C ASP A 37 4.79 5.37 6.52
N ALA A 38 4.07 5.96 7.47
CA ALA A 38 3.03 5.27 8.23
C ALA A 38 1.87 4.77 7.32
N GLU A 39 1.41 5.61 6.38
CA GLU A 39 0.40 5.22 5.40
C GLU A 39 0.87 4.05 4.52
N LEU A 40 2.12 4.08 4.04
CA LEU A 40 2.69 2.98 3.27
C LEU A 40 2.77 1.70 4.09
N ALA A 41 3.15 1.78 5.36
CA ALA A 41 3.18 0.64 6.26
C ALA A 41 1.77 0.02 6.42
N ASP A 42 0.73 0.84 6.58
CA ASP A 42 -0.66 0.39 6.67
C ASP A 42 -1.11 -0.31 5.38
N ARG A 43 -0.84 0.29 4.21
CA ARG A 43 -1.19 -0.33 2.91
C ARG A 43 -0.41 -1.61 2.64
N THR A 44 0.82 -1.71 3.12
CA THR A 44 1.61 -2.94 3.04
C THR A 44 0.94 -4.08 3.82
N ARG A 45 0.40 -3.81 5.02
CA ARG A 45 -0.33 -4.83 5.79
C ARG A 45 -1.59 -5.29 5.06
N GLU A 46 -2.33 -4.37 4.42
CA GLU A 46 -3.51 -4.72 3.61
C GLU A 46 -3.14 -5.59 2.40
N LEU A 47 -2.03 -5.29 1.73
CA LEU A 47 -1.51 -6.07 0.61
C LEU A 47 -1.12 -7.49 1.04
N LEU A 48 -0.42 -7.62 2.17
CA LEU A 48 -0.08 -8.93 2.74
C LEU A 48 -1.33 -9.73 3.07
N ALA A 49 -2.32 -9.12 3.72
CA ALA A 49 -3.59 -9.78 4.04
C ALA A 49 -4.34 -10.23 2.76
N LEU A 50 -4.28 -9.45 1.67
CA LEU A 50 -4.83 -9.86 0.38
C LEU A 50 -4.10 -11.09 -0.17
N VAL A 51 -2.77 -11.11 -0.13
CA VAL A 51 -1.95 -12.26 -0.56
C VAL A 51 -2.31 -13.51 0.24
N ASP A 52 -2.45 -13.40 1.55
CA ASP A 52 -2.83 -14.52 2.41
C ASP A 52 -4.22 -15.05 2.06
N ARG A 53 -5.22 -14.17 1.85
CA ARG A 53 -6.56 -14.57 1.39
C ARG A 53 -6.51 -15.31 0.04
N LEU A 54 -5.67 -14.85 -0.90
CA LEU A 54 -5.52 -15.49 -2.20
C LEU A 54 -4.85 -16.87 -2.10
N ARG A 55 -3.84 -17.01 -1.22
CA ARG A 55 -3.17 -18.29 -0.96
C ARG A 55 -4.12 -19.31 -0.32
N SER A 56 -4.91 -18.89 0.66
CA SER A 56 -5.88 -19.76 1.32
C SER A 56 -6.95 -20.30 0.34
N ARG A 57 -7.32 -19.52 -0.69
CA ARG A 57 -8.22 -20.00 -1.76
C ARG A 57 -7.58 -20.97 -2.74
N ARG A 58 -6.24 -21.06 -2.79
CA ARG A 58 -5.49 -21.92 -3.73
C ARG A 58 -5.12 -23.28 -3.12
N ILE A 59 -5.20 -23.41 -1.80
CA ILE A 59 -4.89 -24.65 -1.04
C ILE A 59 -6.18 -25.30 -0.50
N GLY A 60 -7.36 -24.77 -0.88
CA GLY A 60 -8.67 -25.37 -0.64
C GLY A 60 -9.22 -26.06 -1.88
#